data_AF-A0A8B3DS99-F1
#
_entry.id   AF-A0A8B3DS99-F1
#
_cell.length_a   1.000
_cell.length_b   1.000
_cell.length_c   1.000
_cell.angle_alpha   90.00
_cell.angle_beta   90.00
_cell.angle_gamma   90.00
#
_symmetry.space_group_name_H-M   'P 1'
#
loop_
_entity.id
_entity.type
_entity.pdbx_description
1 polymer ?
#
loop_
_entity_poly.entity_id
_entity_poly.type
_entity_poly.pdbx_seq_one_letter_code
_entity_poly.pdbx_strand_id
1 'polypeptide(L)'
;MPNPTPRKSGDLHVQAVTSEIQRYLQAKTLPKADGIASGTARFIIEQQSNISQVTNKFEADNSNVAPDLTLYLANGDVVCVNLFKIRPKRVIQPKNLGAKSFIAKYFGSASLQSEFNDYFAKVYRQFLLDSANRIVGDVSNEATERELKRLLKESCPKFTQELEEFRSKLLYELREKCFGLFLDEYNQASETIEKAFNSLFMTDSFNVITQYDGERLKDVEEFKIDVHEIKNVSISKVGSNSVGITADNITLLIRFKFESGPDSAIKLATSYATPKAENKIAQDNARSLQQFNDALSVTHKPEGGKANSNAIGKCSEAIFYAQLLKVNPNVIQLDNHAFIEMFAKYAPDITATEFEGIRATSVGAVDGLSAFLKEKHGDFKIDSIELVPDAYLDNRLNTADIELVLRVGDKYVTEPISLKAIAKATNTINCKNPGIGQILGNTYFDLRQEELNGTLEVLKETFINDDAGRSRTLECLSGNIGKQLANAVESEPQKLIKGTKALLGSALVVVVYYADNKYAVLEHDFSITKVQVHRDTPSLIQNTLSWSHGGEQVRLRVKFSGGQSHGWTSIKLACAYTFAKERIRSNV
;
A
#
# COMPACT_ATOMS: atom_id res chain seq x y z
N MET A 1 -14.67 -39.03 18.77
CA MET A 1 -13.38 -38.78 18.08
C MET A 1 -13.27 -37.29 17.77
N PRO A 2 -12.08 -36.66 17.81
CA PRO A 2 -11.94 -35.28 17.38
C PRO A 2 -12.28 -35.15 15.89
N ASN A 3 -13.02 -34.11 15.51
CA ASN A 3 -13.34 -33.83 14.11
C ASN A 3 -12.03 -33.66 13.32
N PRO A 4 -11.88 -34.29 12.14
CA PRO A 4 -10.69 -34.13 11.32
C PRO A 4 -10.49 -32.67 10.94
N THR A 5 -9.24 -32.24 10.83
CA THR A 5 -8.90 -30.91 10.31
C THR A 5 -9.48 -30.76 8.89
N PRO A 6 -9.83 -29.53 8.45
CA PRO A 6 -10.45 -29.31 7.14
C PRO A 6 -9.66 -29.94 5.98
N ARG A 7 -8.33 -29.84 6.02
CA ARG A 7 -7.44 -30.48 5.03
C ARG A 7 -7.60 -32.00 5.00
N LYS A 8 -7.55 -32.65 6.15
CA LYS A 8 -7.71 -34.12 6.25
C LYS A 8 -9.11 -34.56 5.79
N SER A 9 -10.14 -33.75 6.04
CA SER A 9 -11.50 -34.04 5.56
C SER A 9 -11.61 -33.97 4.03
N GLY A 10 -10.94 -32.99 3.41
CA GLY A 10 -10.87 -32.86 1.95
C GLY A 10 -10.08 -33.99 1.31
N ASP A 11 -8.89 -34.31 1.83
CA ASP A 11 -8.03 -35.37 1.29
C ASP A 11 -8.72 -36.75 1.33
N LEU A 12 -9.42 -37.07 2.42
CA LEU A 12 -10.24 -38.30 2.51
C LEU A 12 -11.41 -38.29 1.52
N HIS A 13 -11.98 -37.12 1.24
CA HIS A 13 -13.08 -37.01 0.28
C HIS A 13 -12.60 -37.30 -1.14
N VAL A 14 -11.42 -36.80 -1.54
CA VAL A 14 -10.81 -37.07 -2.86
C VAL A 14 -10.65 -38.58 -3.08
N GLN A 15 -10.08 -39.28 -2.10
CA GLN A 15 -9.89 -40.74 -2.17
C GLN A 15 -11.23 -41.47 -2.28
N ALA A 16 -12.22 -41.09 -1.45
CA ALA A 16 -13.54 -41.70 -1.46
C ALA A 16 -14.27 -41.50 -2.80
N VAL A 17 -14.23 -40.29 -3.37
CA VAL A 17 -14.82 -40.02 -4.70
C VAL A 17 -14.11 -40.84 -5.78
N THR A 18 -12.77 -40.93 -5.73
CA THR A 18 -12.00 -41.78 -6.66
C THR A 18 -12.48 -43.23 -6.63
N SER A 19 -12.63 -43.80 -5.42
CA SER A 19 -13.08 -45.18 -5.25
C SER A 19 -14.49 -45.42 -5.80
N GLU A 20 -15.40 -44.47 -5.64
CA GLU A 20 -16.76 -44.57 -6.19
C GLU A 20 -16.75 -44.53 -7.73
N ILE A 21 -15.93 -43.66 -8.35
CA ILE A 21 -15.77 -43.61 -9.81
C ILE A 21 -15.14 -44.91 -10.33
N GLN A 22 -14.09 -45.43 -9.68
CA GLN A 22 -13.47 -46.71 -10.06
C GLN A 22 -14.47 -47.87 -9.99
N ARG A 23 -15.33 -47.89 -8.95
CA ARG A 23 -16.38 -48.91 -8.81
C ARG A 23 -17.41 -48.81 -9.94
N TYR A 24 -17.78 -47.59 -10.35
CA TYR A 24 -18.59 -47.37 -11.56
C TYR A 24 -17.89 -47.88 -12.82
N LEU A 25 -16.59 -47.61 -13.00
CA LEU A 25 -15.85 -48.05 -14.19
C LEU A 25 -15.82 -49.58 -14.33
N GLN A 26 -15.77 -50.31 -13.21
CA GLN A 26 -15.78 -51.78 -13.15
C GLN A 26 -17.19 -52.37 -13.31
N ALA A 27 -18.17 -51.88 -12.53
CA ALA A 27 -19.50 -52.49 -12.43
C ALA A 27 -20.57 -51.84 -13.32
N LYS A 28 -20.24 -50.73 -13.99
CA LYS A 28 -21.14 -49.90 -14.81
C LYS A 28 -22.45 -49.50 -14.11
N THR A 29 -22.43 -49.47 -12.78
CA THR A 29 -23.59 -49.12 -11.95
C THR A 29 -23.36 -47.75 -11.32
N LEU A 30 -24.30 -46.83 -11.52
CA LEU A 30 -24.19 -45.47 -10.99
C LEU A 30 -24.16 -45.46 -9.45
N PRO A 31 -23.29 -44.67 -8.81
CA PRO A 31 -23.29 -44.51 -7.37
C PRO A 31 -24.62 -43.93 -6.84
N LYS A 32 -24.90 -44.16 -5.56
CA LYS A 32 -26.09 -43.59 -4.91
C LYS A 32 -25.96 -42.07 -4.76
N ALA A 33 -27.07 -41.36 -4.96
CA ALA A 33 -27.10 -39.90 -4.95
C ALA A 33 -27.06 -39.27 -3.54
N ASP A 34 -27.34 -40.03 -2.48
CA ASP A 34 -27.54 -39.53 -1.11
C ASP A 34 -26.25 -39.46 -0.27
N GLY A 35 -25.24 -40.27 -0.59
CA GLY A 35 -23.94 -40.26 0.08
C GLY A 35 -23.05 -39.09 -0.36
N ILE A 36 -22.25 -38.54 0.55
CA ILE A 36 -21.37 -37.38 0.25
C ILE A 36 -20.40 -37.70 -0.92
N ALA A 37 -19.66 -38.80 -0.84
CA ALA A 37 -18.72 -39.19 -1.89
C ALA A 37 -19.41 -39.78 -3.12
N SER A 38 -20.44 -40.61 -2.92
CA SER A 38 -21.16 -41.26 -4.02
C SER A 38 -21.99 -40.28 -4.84
N GLY A 39 -22.66 -39.31 -4.21
CA GLY A 39 -23.39 -38.25 -4.91
C GLY A 39 -22.45 -37.35 -5.72
N THR A 40 -21.27 -37.04 -5.17
CA THR A 40 -20.23 -36.28 -5.89
C THR A 40 -19.69 -37.06 -7.09
N ALA A 41 -19.34 -38.34 -6.91
CA ALA A 41 -18.88 -39.20 -7.99
C ALA A 41 -19.95 -39.36 -9.09
N ARG A 42 -21.22 -39.56 -8.68
CA ARG A 42 -22.34 -39.63 -9.60
C ARG A 42 -22.48 -38.36 -10.44
N PHE A 43 -22.44 -37.19 -9.80
CA PHE A 43 -22.49 -35.91 -10.50
C PHE A 43 -21.36 -35.79 -11.55
N ILE A 44 -20.12 -36.14 -11.18
CA ILE A 44 -18.98 -36.13 -12.11
C ILE A 44 -19.21 -37.05 -13.30
N ILE A 45 -19.67 -38.28 -13.06
CA ILE A 45 -19.95 -39.28 -14.11
C ILE A 45 -21.07 -38.80 -15.05
N GLU A 46 -22.11 -38.16 -14.50
CA GLU A 46 -23.23 -37.65 -15.27
C GLU A 46 -22.84 -36.44 -16.14
N GLN A 47 -21.88 -35.60 -15.69
CA GLN A 47 -21.39 -34.44 -16.45
C GLN A 47 -20.29 -34.78 -17.46
N GLN A 48 -19.47 -35.80 -17.19
CA GLN A 48 -18.34 -36.17 -18.03
C GLN A 48 -18.59 -37.52 -18.69
N SER A 49 -18.96 -37.51 -19.98
CA SER A 49 -19.22 -38.74 -20.72
C SER A 49 -17.95 -39.53 -21.02
N ASN A 50 -18.04 -40.86 -21.04
CA ASN A 50 -16.98 -41.76 -21.52
C ASN A 50 -15.66 -41.74 -20.74
N ILE A 51 -15.72 -41.58 -19.41
CA ILE A 51 -14.54 -41.76 -18.54
C ILE A 51 -13.99 -43.19 -18.72
N SER A 52 -12.73 -43.30 -19.09
CA SER A 52 -12.02 -44.58 -19.25
C SER A 52 -11.16 -44.91 -18.02
N GLN A 53 -10.55 -43.90 -17.40
CA GLN A 53 -9.70 -44.03 -16.22
C GLN A 53 -9.81 -42.78 -15.33
N VAL A 54 -9.57 -42.97 -14.03
CA VAL A 54 -9.43 -41.90 -13.04
C VAL A 54 -8.20 -42.14 -12.17
N THR A 55 -7.44 -41.08 -11.91
CA THR A 55 -6.34 -41.05 -10.91
C THR A 55 -6.56 -39.87 -9.96
N ASN A 56 -5.95 -39.86 -8.78
CA ASN A 56 -6.01 -38.74 -7.84
C ASN A 56 -4.63 -38.15 -7.51
N LYS A 57 -4.60 -36.96 -6.90
CA LYS A 57 -3.34 -36.25 -6.56
C LYS A 57 -2.35 -37.05 -5.71
N PHE A 58 -2.78 -38.05 -4.94
CA PHE A 58 -1.88 -38.84 -4.08
C PHE A 58 -1.10 -39.90 -4.86
N GLU A 59 -1.46 -40.13 -6.12
CA GLU A 59 -0.78 -41.04 -7.04
C GLU A 59 0.29 -40.30 -7.88
N ALA A 60 0.38 -38.98 -7.77
CA ALA A 60 1.38 -38.15 -8.47
C ALA A 60 2.65 -37.94 -7.63
N ASP A 61 3.79 -37.72 -8.31
CA ASP A 61 5.09 -37.43 -7.67
C ASP A 61 5.04 -36.23 -6.71
N ASN A 62 4.18 -35.25 -6.99
CA ASN A 62 3.95 -34.11 -6.12
C ASN A 62 2.46 -33.77 -5.99
N SER A 63 1.84 -34.34 -4.95
CA SER A 63 0.43 -34.13 -4.61
C SER A 63 0.03 -32.68 -4.29
N ASN A 64 0.98 -31.76 -4.06
CA ASN A 64 0.67 -30.35 -3.80
C ASN A 64 0.43 -29.51 -5.08
N VAL A 65 0.71 -30.08 -6.26
CA VAL A 65 0.51 -29.40 -7.55
C VAL A 65 -0.41 -30.15 -8.51
N ALA A 66 -0.67 -31.44 -8.24
CA ALA A 66 -1.60 -32.24 -9.02
C ALA A 66 -3.07 -31.85 -8.74
N PRO A 67 -3.98 -31.96 -9.75
CA PRO A 67 -5.41 -31.79 -9.55
C PRO A 67 -5.97 -32.87 -8.61
N ASP A 68 -7.07 -32.60 -7.91
CA ASP A 68 -7.64 -33.57 -6.96
C ASP A 68 -7.95 -34.90 -7.65
N LEU A 69 -8.57 -34.85 -8.84
CA LEU A 69 -8.71 -35.99 -9.76
C LEU A 69 -8.25 -35.62 -11.17
N THR A 70 -7.73 -36.61 -11.89
CA THR A 70 -7.52 -36.57 -13.33
C THR A 70 -8.40 -37.64 -13.97
N LEU A 71 -9.33 -37.22 -14.84
CA LEU A 71 -10.15 -38.12 -15.65
C LEU A 71 -9.51 -38.25 -17.02
N TYR A 72 -9.35 -39.48 -17.49
CA TYR A 72 -8.98 -39.77 -18.87
C TYR A 72 -10.26 -40.22 -19.58
N LEU A 73 -10.59 -39.58 -20.69
CA LEU A 73 -11.76 -39.90 -21.49
C LEU A 73 -11.38 -40.87 -22.62
N ALA A 74 -12.35 -41.64 -23.11
CA ALA A 74 -12.11 -42.63 -24.15
C ALA A 74 -11.66 -42.04 -25.50
N ASN A 75 -11.92 -40.75 -25.74
CA ASN A 75 -11.46 -40.01 -26.91
C ASN A 75 -10.02 -39.49 -26.79
N GLY A 76 -9.36 -39.70 -25.65
CA GLY A 76 -8.00 -39.23 -25.37
C GLY A 76 -7.93 -37.91 -24.60
N ASP A 77 -9.05 -37.24 -24.37
CA ASP A 77 -9.08 -35.98 -23.62
C ASP A 77 -8.79 -36.22 -22.13
N VAL A 78 -8.18 -35.23 -21.49
CA VAL A 78 -7.87 -35.23 -20.06
C VAL A 78 -8.61 -34.11 -19.37
N VAL A 79 -9.41 -34.45 -18.36
CA VAL A 79 -10.18 -33.49 -17.56
C VAL A 79 -9.61 -33.43 -16.15
N CYS A 80 -9.10 -32.26 -15.76
CA CYS A 80 -8.67 -31.98 -14.39
C CYS A 80 -9.89 -31.60 -13.53
N VAL A 81 -10.08 -32.30 -12.41
CA VAL A 81 -11.19 -32.06 -11.49
C VAL A 81 -10.68 -31.56 -10.15
N ASN A 82 -11.26 -30.47 -9.65
CA ASN A 82 -11.02 -29.96 -8.29
C ASN A 82 -12.25 -30.22 -7.42
N LEU A 83 -12.04 -30.70 -6.18
CA LEU A 83 -13.12 -31.11 -5.29
C LEU A 83 -13.19 -30.21 -4.05
N PHE A 84 -14.31 -29.49 -3.91
CA PHE A 84 -14.56 -28.60 -2.77
C PHE A 84 -15.62 -29.18 -1.84
N LYS A 85 -15.19 -29.76 -0.72
CA LYS A 85 -16.09 -30.22 0.33
C LYS A 85 -16.35 -29.12 1.37
N ILE A 86 -17.54 -28.53 1.34
CA ILE A 86 -17.89 -27.36 2.17
C ILE A 86 -19.18 -27.53 2.97
N ARG A 87 -19.28 -26.82 4.11
CA ARG A 87 -20.55 -26.68 4.84
C ARG A 87 -21.44 -25.63 4.16
N PRO A 88 -22.77 -25.67 4.35
CA PRO A 88 -23.68 -24.64 3.84
C PRO A 88 -23.20 -23.22 4.18
N LYS A 89 -23.38 -22.29 3.24
CA LYS A 89 -23.02 -20.86 3.37
C LYS A 89 -21.51 -20.55 3.49
N ARG A 90 -20.62 -21.53 3.30
CA ARG A 90 -19.17 -21.28 3.20
C ARG A 90 -18.82 -20.86 1.76
N VAL A 91 -17.90 -19.91 1.63
CA VAL A 91 -17.36 -19.49 0.32
C VAL A 91 -16.16 -20.39 -0.03
N ILE A 92 -16.00 -20.72 -1.31
CA ILE A 92 -14.85 -21.46 -1.82
C ILE A 92 -13.58 -20.62 -1.65
N GLN A 93 -12.52 -21.26 -1.16
CA GLN A 93 -11.16 -20.71 -1.21
C GLN A 93 -10.36 -21.59 -2.16
N PRO A 94 -10.09 -21.13 -3.39
CA PRO A 94 -9.55 -22.00 -4.44
C PRO A 94 -8.16 -22.52 -4.10
N LYS A 95 -7.23 -21.66 -3.63
CA LYS A 95 -5.84 -22.06 -3.33
C LYS A 95 -5.23 -21.23 -2.21
N ASN A 96 -4.61 -21.88 -1.23
CA ASN A 96 -3.72 -21.19 -0.30
C ASN A 96 -2.35 -20.99 -0.96
N LEU A 97 -1.91 -19.75 -1.12
CA LEU A 97 -0.63 -19.45 -1.78
C LEU A 97 0.43 -19.07 -0.74
N GLY A 98 1.67 -19.47 -1.00
CA GLY A 98 2.82 -18.96 -0.24
C GLY A 98 3.19 -17.57 -0.75
N ALA A 99 3.30 -16.57 0.13
CA ALA A 99 3.62 -15.20 -0.28
C ALA A 99 4.97 -15.09 -1.01
N LYS A 100 5.92 -16.01 -0.76
CA LYS A 100 7.26 -15.99 -1.36
C LYS A 100 7.40 -16.69 -2.72
N SER A 101 6.31 -17.26 -3.27
CA SER A 101 6.38 -18.03 -4.51
C SER A 101 5.17 -17.89 -5.44
N PHE A 102 4.10 -17.21 -5.02
CA PHE A 102 2.86 -17.15 -5.80
C PHE A 102 2.99 -16.40 -7.13
N ILE A 103 3.81 -15.36 -7.22
CA ILE A 103 4.01 -14.60 -8.47
C ILE A 103 4.70 -15.51 -9.48
N ALA A 104 5.83 -16.11 -9.11
CA ALA A 104 6.53 -17.04 -10.02
C ALA A 104 5.66 -18.23 -10.42
N LYS A 105 4.88 -18.79 -9.47
CA LYS A 105 4.10 -20.01 -9.70
C LYS A 105 2.84 -19.79 -10.55
N TYR A 106 2.13 -18.68 -10.33
CA TYR A 106 0.81 -18.46 -10.95
C TYR A 106 0.84 -17.37 -12.02
N PHE A 107 1.71 -16.38 -11.87
CA PHE A 107 1.92 -15.29 -12.84
C PHE A 107 3.10 -15.61 -13.78
N GLY A 108 3.90 -16.65 -13.51
CA GLY A 108 4.99 -17.04 -14.41
C GLY A 108 6.17 -16.05 -14.44
N SER A 109 6.22 -15.10 -13.50
CA SER A 109 7.27 -14.08 -13.46
C SER A 109 8.21 -14.26 -12.27
N ALA A 110 9.37 -14.86 -12.55
CA ALA A 110 10.43 -15.07 -11.55
C ALA A 110 11.11 -13.75 -11.13
N SER A 111 11.25 -12.79 -12.06
CA SER A 111 11.81 -11.47 -11.79
C SER A 111 10.94 -10.70 -10.80
N LEU A 112 9.63 -10.60 -11.06
CA LEU A 112 8.69 -9.94 -10.14
C LEU A 112 8.65 -10.64 -8.78
N GLN A 113 8.72 -11.98 -8.75
CA GLN A 113 8.80 -12.71 -7.49
C GLN A 113 10.07 -12.38 -6.69
N SER A 114 11.21 -12.25 -7.37
CA SER A 114 12.47 -11.86 -6.74
C SER A 114 12.36 -10.45 -6.14
N GLU A 115 11.86 -9.50 -6.92
CA GLU A 115 11.69 -8.12 -6.47
C GLU A 115 10.72 -8.00 -5.29
N PHE A 116 9.61 -8.75 -5.33
CA PHE A 116 8.70 -8.86 -4.20
C PHE A 116 9.39 -9.46 -2.96
N ASN A 117 10.18 -10.52 -3.13
CA ASN A 117 10.85 -11.22 -2.03
C ASN A 117 11.92 -10.35 -1.36
N ASP A 118 12.66 -9.56 -2.13
CA ASP A 118 13.67 -8.64 -1.59
C ASP A 118 13.01 -7.58 -0.70
N TYR A 119 11.91 -6.99 -1.18
CA TYR A 119 11.13 -6.05 -0.38
C TYR A 119 10.49 -6.73 0.84
N PHE A 120 9.86 -7.89 0.66
CA PHE A 120 9.23 -8.68 1.72
C PHE A 120 10.23 -8.96 2.86
N ALA A 121 11.45 -9.39 2.54
CA ALA A 121 12.47 -9.72 3.54
C ALA A 121 12.82 -8.51 4.41
N LYS A 122 12.95 -7.32 3.79
CA LYS A 122 13.21 -6.06 4.49
C LYS A 122 12.08 -5.71 5.46
N VAL A 123 10.84 -5.62 4.97
CA VAL A 123 9.70 -5.16 5.80
C VAL A 123 9.30 -6.19 6.86
N TYR A 124 9.41 -7.48 6.56
CA TYR A 124 9.12 -8.54 7.53
C TYR A 124 10.13 -8.56 8.67
N ARG A 125 11.42 -8.38 8.37
CA ARG A 125 12.44 -8.23 9.41
C ARG A 125 12.18 -7.01 10.29
N GLN A 126 11.83 -5.87 9.67
CA GLN A 126 11.52 -4.65 10.42
C GLN A 126 10.32 -4.86 11.34
N PHE A 127 9.24 -5.49 10.84
CA PHE A 127 8.09 -5.87 11.65
C PHE A 127 8.49 -6.72 12.87
N LEU A 128 9.34 -7.73 12.68
CA LEU A 128 9.79 -8.59 13.78
C LEU A 128 10.62 -7.80 14.81
N LEU A 129 11.50 -6.91 14.35
CA LEU A 129 12.33 -6.07 15.20
C LEU A 129 11.50 -5.08 16.02
N ASP A 130 10.59 -4.36 15.36
CA ASP A 130 9.70 -3.39 16.01
C ASP A 130 8.78 -4.08 17.03
N SER A 131 8.23 -5.24 16.66
CA SER A 131 7.40 -6.04 17.56
C SER A 131 8.21 -6.55 18.76
N ALA A 132 9.43 -7.05 18.55
CA ALA A 132 10.28 -7.54 19.62
C ALA A 132 10.71 -6.41 20.58
N ASN A 133 11.06 -5.24 20.03
CA ASN A 133 11.34 -4.04 20.81
C ASN A 133 10.13 -3.60 21.64
N ARG A 134 8.92 -3.64 21.07
CA ARG A 134 7.70 -3.26 21.80
C ARG A 134 7.37 -4.19 22.97
N ILE A 135 7.65 -5.49 22.82
CA ILE A 135 7.27 -6.52 23.79
C ILE A 135 8.37 -6.79 24.83
N VAL A 136 9.63 -6.89 24.38
CA VAL A 136 10.77 -7.33 25.21
C VAL A 136 11.67 -6.16 25.62
N GLY A 137 11.67 -5.06 24.85
CA GLY A 137 12.56 -3.91 25.04
C GLY A 137 13.97 -4.11 24.46
N ASP A 138 14.61 -3.01 24.08
CA ASP A 138 16.02 -2.87 23.67
C ASP A 138 16.67 -4.08 22.98
N VAL A 139 16.06 -4.54 21.88
CA VAL A 139 16.60 -5.60 21.03
C VAL A 139 17.62 -5.02 20.05
N SER A 140 18.80 -5.65 19.97
CA SER A 140 19.85 -5.23 19.04
C SER A 140 19.35 -5.16 17.59
N ASN A 141 19.69 -4.06 16.91
CA ASN A 141 19.43 -3.90 15.47
C ASN A 141 20.14 -4.95 14.60
N GLU A 142 21.14 -5.66 15.15
CA GLU A 142 21.88 -6.72 14.46
C GLU A 142 21.24 -8.11 14.63
N ALA A 143 20.19 -8.23 15.45
CA ALA A 143 19.51 -9.50 15.69
C ALA A 143 19.01 -10.14 14.37
N THR A 144 19.23 -11.44 14.25
CA THR A 144 18.81 -12.22 13.09
C THR A 144 17.29 -12.45 13.10
N GLU A 145 16.69 -12.70 11.94
CA GLU A 145 15.26 -13.05 11.83
C GLU A 145 14.89 -14.24 12.74
N ARG A 146 15.79 -15.23 12.85
CA ARG A 146 15.60 -16.42 13.68
C ARG A 146 15.53 -16.07 15.17
N GLU A 147 16.39 -15.17 15.63
CA GLU A 147 16.41 -14.72 17.03
C GLU A 147 15.15 -13.92 17.36
N LEU A 148 14.77 -12.98 16.50
CA LEU A 148 13.56 -12.17 16.66
C LEU A 148 12.29 -13.03 16.71
N LYS A 149 12.19 -14.03 15.83
CA LYS A 149 11.08 -15.00 15.84
C LYS A 149 11.02 -15.79 17.14
N ARG A 150 12.17 -16.26 17.64
CA ARG A 150 12.23 -17.01 18.90
C ARG A 150 11.73 -16.15 20.07
N LEU A 151 12.21 -14.91 20.17
CA LEU A 151 11.77 -13.96 21.20
C LEU A 151 10.26 -13.74 21.16
N LEU A 152 9.69 -13.44 19.99
CA LEU A 152 8.26 -13.24 19.84
C LEU A 152 7.45 -14.50 20.14
N LYS A 153 7.93 -15.67 19.74
CA LYS A 153 7.24 -16.94 20.02
C LYS A 153 7.16 -17.23 21.52
N GLU A 154 8.21 -16.91 22.27
CA GLU A 154 8.29 -17.15 23.72
C GLU A 154 7.50 -16.09 24.51
N SER A 155 7.59 -14.82 24.11
CA SER A 155 7.00 -13.71 24.87
C SER A 155 5.59 -13.31 24.40
N CYS A 156 5.24 -13.50 23.12
CA CYS A 156 3.98 -13.07 22.52
C CYS A 156 3.49 -14.04 21.42
N PRO A 157 3.03 -15.26 21.78
CA PRO A 157 2.68 -16.29 20.80
C PRO A 157 1.41 -15.99 19.97
N LYS A 158 0.67 -14.91 20.29
CA LYS A 158 -0.55 -14.48 19.60
C LYS A 158 -0.53 -12.98 19.40
N PHE A 159 -1.20 -12.50 18.36
CA PHE A 159 -1.40 -11.06 18.16
C PHE A 159 -2.16 -10.44 19.32
N THR A 160 -1.62 -9.35 19.84
CA THR A 160 -2.25 -8.46 20.83
C THR A 160 -2.59 -7.13 20.17
N GLN A 161 -3.42 -6.31 20.83
CA GLN A 161 -3.73 -4.97 20.34
C GLN A 161 -2.46 -4.10 20.21
N GLU A 162 -1.46 -4.30 21.06
CA GLU A 162 -0.18 -3.58 21.01
C GLU A 162 0.63 -3.87 19.75
N LEU A 163 0.42 -5.03 19.11
CA LEU A 163 1.11 -5.40 17.87
C LEU A 163 0.27 -5.12 16.62
N GLU A 164 -0.99 -4.71 16.77
CA GLU A 164 -1.89 -4.57 15.62
C GLU A 164 -1.46 -3.43 14.69
N GLU A 165 -0.81 -2.38 15.22
CA GLU A 165 -0.21 -1.32 14.39
C GLU A 165 0.92 -1.88 13.50
N PHE A 166 1.84 -2.68 14.05
CA PHE A 166 2.94 -3.29 13.29
C PHE A 166 2.45 -4.40 12.34
N ARG A 167 1.39 -5.10 12.73
CA ARG A 167 0.78 -6.13 11.89
C ARG A 167 0.07 -5.50 10.70
N SER A 168 -0.81 -4.54 10.95
CA SER A 168 -1.47 -3.75 9.90
C SER A 168 -0.41 -3.12 9.00
N LYS A 169 0.73 -2.77 9.60
CA LYS A 169 1.87 -2.22 8.89
C LYS A 169 2.45 -3.07 7.81
N LEU A 170 2.90 -4.23 8.22
CA LEU A 170 3.45 -5.18 7.31
C LEU A 170 2.44 -5.54 6.20
N LEU A 171 1.18 -5.79 6.56
CA LEU A 171 0.18 -6.24 5.59
C LEU A 171 -0.15 -5.16 4.54
N TYR A 172 -0.18 -3.90 4.95
CA TYR A 172 -0.32 -2.76 4.05
C TYR A 172 0.88 -2.66 3.09
N GLU A 173 2.11 -2.69 3.61
CA GLU A 173 3.32 -2.58 2.77
C GLU A 173 3.44 -3.73 1.76
N LEU A 174 3.06 -4.95 2.14
CA LEU A 174 3.02 -6.09 1.22
C LEU A 174 1.95 -5.93 0.14
N ARG A 175 0.76 -5.41 0.50
CA ARG A 175 -0.31 -5.10 -0.46
C ARG A 175 0.15 -4.05 -1.46
N GLU A 176 0.75 -2.96 -0.99
CA GLU A 176 1.25 -1.88 -1.84
C GLU A 176 2.33 -2.34 -2.82
N LYS A 177 3.33 -3.08 -2.33
CA LYS A 177 4.39 -3.61 -3.21
C LYS A 177 3.82 -4.55 -4.26
N CYS A 178 2.93 -5.46 -3.87
CA CYS A 178 2.29 -6.39 -4.79
C CYS A 178 1.44 -5.67 -5.84
N PHE A 179 0.64 -4.68 -5.41
CA PHE A 179 -0.19 -3.88 -6.30
C PHE A 179 0.65 -3.12 -7.33
N GLY A 180 1.72 -2.43 -6.90
CA GLY A 180 2.61 -1.72 -7.82
C GLY A 180 3.24 -2.63 -8.87
N LEU A 181 3.76 -3.79 -8.45
CA LEU A 181 4.33 -4.78 -9.38
C LEU A 181 3.30 -5.27 -10.40
N PHE A 182 2.04 -5.47 -9.99
CA PHE A 182 0.98 -5.91 -10.89
C PHE A 182 0.54 -4.80 -11.84
N LEU A 183 0.50 -3.54 -11.40
CA LEU A 183 0.24 -2.41 -12.29
C LEU A 183 1.32 -2.28 -13.36
N ASP A 184 2.60 -2.40 -12.98
CA ASP A 184 3.72 -2.32 -13.91
C ASP A 184 3.65 -3.44 -14.96
N GLU A 185 3.36 -4.66 -14.52
CA GLU A 185 3.18 -5.83 -15.40
C GLU A 185 1.97 -5.65 -16.34
N TYR A 186 0.83 -5.18 -15.82
CA TYR A 186 -0.37 -4.91 -16.60
C TYR A 186 -0.15 -3.82 -17.65
N ASN A 187 0.52 -2.73 -17.28
CA ASN A 187 0.80 -1.61 -18.18
C ASN A 187 1.77 -1.97 -19.32
N GLN A 188 2.51 -3.07 -19.20
CA GLN A 188 3.33 -3.65 -20.27
C GLN A 188 2.53 -4.53 -21.23
N ALA A 189 1.22 -4.69 -21.00
CA ALA A 189 0.32 -5.56 -21.77
C ALA A 189 0.81 -7.01 -21.84
N SER A 190 1.36 -7.53 -20.73
CA SER A 190 1.69 -8.94 -20.64
C SER A 190 0.43 -9.75 -20.35
N GLU A 191 0.28 -10.91 -21.01
CA GLU A 191 -0.80 -11.87 -20.73
C GLU A 191 -0.66 -12.56 -19.35
N THR A 192 0.27 -12.08 -18.52
CA THR A 192 0.66 -12.66 -17.24
C THR A 192 -0.48 -12.60 -16.23
N ILE A 193 -1.18 -11.46 -16.17
CA ILE A 193 -2.26 -11.23 -15.21
C ILE A 193 -3.46 -12.12 -15.56
N GLU A 194 -3.79 -12.24 -16.85
CA GLU A 194 -4.85 -13.09 -17.37
C GLU A 194 -4.56 -14.58 -17.12
N LYS A 195 -3.32 -15.02 -17.38
CA LYS A 195 -2.88 -16.39 -17.09
C LYS A 195 -2.97 -16.71 -15.60
N ALA A 196 -2.56 -15.78 -14.74
CA ALA A 196 -2.66 -15.95 -13.30
C ALA A 196 -4.11 -15.99 -12.82
N PHE A 197 -4.96 -15.13 -13.37
CA PHE A 197 -6.39 -15.13 -13.11
C PHE A 197 -6.98 -16.51 -13.45
N ASN A 198 -6.75 -17.04 -14.65
CA ASN A 198 -7.17 -18.39 -15.05
C ASN A 198 -6.68 -19.48 -14.08
N SER A 199 -5.39 -19.46 -13.76
CA SER A 199 -4.77 -20.48 -12.89
C SER A 199 -5.30 -20.46 -11.45
N LEU A 200 -5.57 -19.26 -10.92
CA LEU A 200 -6.06 -19.05 -9.55
C LEU A 200 -7.57 -19.22 -9.43
N PHE A 201 -8.31 -18.93 -10.50
CA PHE A 201 -9.74 -19.20 -10.59
C PHE A 201 -10.07 -20.62 -11.03
N MET A 202 -9.10 -21.35 -11.58
CA MET A 202 -9.28 -22.70 -12.11
C MET A 202 -10.39 -22.73 -13.17
N THR A 203 -10.49 -21.68 -13.98
CA THR A 203 -11.47 -21.53 -15.08
C THR A 203 -11.34 -22.65 -16.11
N ASP A 204 -10.12 -23.16 -16.31
CA ASP A 204 -9.83 -24.28 -17.21
C ASP A 204 -10.05 -25.67 -16.57
N SER A 205 -10.60 -25.74 -15.35
CA SER A 205 -10.81 -27.00 -14.61
C SER A 205 -12.28 -27.26 -14.32
N PHE A 206 -12.65 -28.54 -14.24
CA PHE A 206 -13.97 -28.93 -13.78
C PHE A 206 -14.02 -28.87 -12.24
N ASN A 207 -14.62 -27.83 -11.69
CA ASN A 207 -14.66 -27.61 -10.24
C ASN A 207 -16.00 -28.10 -9.68
N VAL A 208 -15.95 -29.04 -8.73
CA VAL A 208 -17.17 -29.63 -8.15
C VAL A 208 -17.27 -29.26 -6.68
N ILE A 209 -18.40 -28.66 -6.29
CA ILE A 209 -18.71 -28.33 -4.90
C ILE A 209 -19.61 -29.43 -4.32
N THR A 210 -19.20 -29.97 -3.19
CA THR A 210 -19.99 -30.91 -2.39
C THR A 210 -20.39 -30.23 -1.09
N GLN A 211 -21.66 -29.85 -0.99
CA GLN A 211 -22.22 -29.24 0.22
C GLN A 211 -22.72 -30.32 1.20
N TYR A 212 -22.30 -30.25 2.46
CA TYR A 212 -22.63 -31.27 3.45
C TYR A 212 -22.96 -30.70 4.85
N ASP A 213 -23.79 -31.43 5.59
CA ASP A 213 -24.14 -31.13 6.98
C ASP A 213 -24.06 -32.42 7.82
N GLY A 214 -23.06 -32.50 8.70
CA GLY A 214 -22.72 -33.75 9.37
C GLY A 214 -22.28 -34.83 8.37
N GLU A 215 -23.00 -35.94 8.32
CA GLU A 215 -22.79 -37.03 7.35
C GLU A 215 -23.74 -36.97 6.14
N ARG A 216 -24.61 -35.97 6.09
CA ARG A 216 -25.65 -35.86 5.07
C ARG A 216 -25.20 -34.96 3.92
N LEU A 217 -25.34 -35.45 2.69
CA LEU A 217 -25.21 -34.61 1.50
C LEU A 217 -26.37 -33.60 1.44
N LYS A 218 -26.05 -32.36 1.09
CA LYS A 218 -27.04 -31.30 0.85
C LYS A 218 -27.19 -31.00 -0.63
N ASP A 219 -26.06 -30.85 -1.31
CA ASP A 219 -26.05 -30.49 -2.73
C ASP A 219 -24.71 -30.86 -3.38
N VAL A 220 -24.73 -31.05 -4.71
CA VAL A 220 -23.53 -31.13 -5.55
C VAL A 220 -23.76 -30.28 -6.79
N GLU A 221 -22.87 -29.33 -7.01
CA GLU A 221 -22.96 -28.38 -8.13
C GLU A 221 -21.58 -28.17 -8.77
N GLU A 222 -21.59 -27.79 -10.05
CA GLU A 222 -20.38 -27.32 -10.74
C GLU A 222 -20.15 -25.85 -10.38
N PHE A 223 -18.95 -25.54 -9.90
CA PHE A 223 -18.48 -24.16 -9.81
C PHE A 223 -17.89 -23.75 -11.15
N LYS A 224 -18.73 -23.19 -12.02
CA LYS A 224 -18.28 -22.61 -13.28
C LYS A 224 -18.32 -21.09 -13.17
N ILE A 225 -17.19 -20.46 -13.49
CA ILE A 225 -17.14 -19.03 -13.67
C ILE A 225 -17.27 -18.78 -15.16
N ASP A 226 -18.37 -18.14 -15.54
CA ASP A 226 -18.61 -17.77 -16.92
C ASP A 226 -17.81 -16.52 -17.25
N VAL A 227 -16.56 -16.72 -17.71
CA VAL A 227 -15.69 -15.64 -18.19
C VAL A 227 -15.66 -15.76 -19.71
N HIS A 228 -16.46 -14.94 -20.39
CA HIS A 228 -16.68 -15.07 -21.83
C HIS A 228 -15.42 -14.74 -22.63
N GLU A 229 -14.57 -13.83 -22.15
CA GLU A 229 -13.18 -13.62 -22.57
C GLU A 229 -12.45 -12.87 -21.44
N ILE A 230 -11.30 -13.35 -20.95
CA ILE A 230 -10.45 -12.54 -20.06
C ILE A 230 -9.70 -11.53 -20.91
N LYS A 231 -10.43 -10.52 -21.37
CA LYS A 231 -9.88 -9.28 -21.91
C LYS A 231 -10.43 -8.17 -21.02
N ASN A 232 -9.63 -7.15 -20.74
CA ASN A 232 -9.98 -6.03 -19.85
C ASN A 232 -9.95 -6.36 -18.35
N VAL A 233 -8.92 -7.08 -17.90
CA VAL A 233 -8.68 -7.26 -16.47
C VAL A 233 -8.40 -5.89 -15.83
N SER A 234 -8.97 -5.62 -14.66
CA SER A 234 -8.61 -4.46 -13.84
C SER A 234 -7.96 -4.89 -12.53
N ILE A 235 -6.91 -4.19 -12.12
CA ILE A 235 -6.24 -4.43 -10.84
C ILE A 235 -6.73 -3.36 -9.85
N SER A 236 -7.07 -3.78 -8.65
CA SER A 236 -7.55 -2.89 -7.59
C SER A 236 -6.91 -3.19 -6.25
N LYS A 237 -6.94 -2.20 -5.35
CA LYS A 237 -6.63 -2.40 -3.94
C LYS A 237 -7.94 -2.68 -3.19
N VAL A 238 -7.92 -3.58 -2.20
CA VAL A 238 -9.12 -3.90 -1.40
C VAL A 238 -8.77 -3.96 0.09
N GLY A 239 -9.23 -2.95 0.83
CA GLY A 239 -8.89 -2.76 2.25
C GLY A 239 -7.37 -2.69 2.45
N SER A 240 -6.89 -2.90 3.68
CA SER A 240 -5.46 -2.73 4.02
C SER A 240 -4.52 -3.88 3.61
N ASN A 241 -5.02 -4.98 3.06
CA ASN A 241 -4.20 -6.21 2.93
C ASN A 241 -4.49 -7.08 1.71
N SER A 242 -5.30 -6.62 0.76
CA SER A 242 -5.68 -7.42 -0.41
C SER A 242 -5.46 -6.68 -1.72
N VAL A 243 -5.02 -7.42 -2.74
CA VAL A 243 -5.01 -6.99 -4.14
C VAL A 243 -6.15 -7.70 -4.86
N GLY A 244 -6.95 -6.94 -5.60
CA GLY A 244 -8.04 -7.39 -6.44
C GLY A 244 -7.61 -7.50 -7.90
N ILE A 245 -8.04 -8.57 -8.58
CA ILE A 245 -7.93 -8.71 -10.03
C ILE A 245 -9.33 -9.02 -10.54
N THR A 246 -9.92 -8.13 -11.31
CA THR A 246 -11.31 -8.25 -11.78
C THR A 246 -11.35 -8.52 -13.27
N ALA A 247 -12.10 -9.52 -13.68
CA ALA A 247 -12.49 -9.73 -15.07
C ALA A 247 -14.02 -9.87 -15.11
N ASP A 248 -14.67 -9.18 -16.05
CA ASP A 248 -16.12 -9.14 -16.17
C ASP A 248 -16.83 -8.80 -14.85
N ASN A 249 -17.56 -9.76 -14.28
CA ASN A 249 -18.38 -9.63 -13.09
C ASN A 249 -17.78 -10.36 -11.87
N ILE A 250 -16.47 -10.68 -11.89
CA ILE A 250 -15.81 -11.38 -10.80
C ILE A 250 -14.42 -10.81 -10.48
N THR A 251 -14.14 -10.67 -9.19
CA THR A 251 -12.89 -10.18 -8.64
C THR A 251 -12.20 -11.27 -7.83
N LEU A 252 -10.98 -11.67 -8.23
CA LEU A 252 -10.05 -12.41 -7.38
C LEU A 252 -9.49 -11.49 -6.31
N LEU A 253 -9.60 -11.87 -5.06
CA LEU A 253 -8.94 -11.19 -3.96
C LEU A 253 -7.77 -12.03 -3.47
N ILE A 254 -6.56 -11.46 -3.51
CA ILE A 254 -5.33 -12.02 -2.97
C ILE A 254 -5.03 -11.31 -1.66
N ARG A 255 -5.38 -11.93 -0.52
CA ARG A 255 -5.25 -11.33 0.81
C ARG A 255 -4.01 -11.82 1.55
N PHE A 256 -3.13 -10.90 1.94
CA PHE A 256 -2.02 -11.15 2.85
C PHE A 256 -2.52 -11.37 4.29
N LYS A 257 -2.07 -12.46 4.92
CA LYS A 257 -2.35 -12.75 6.33
C LYS A 257 -1.23 -13.59 6.96
N PHE A 258 -1.06 -13.44 8.27
CA PHE A 258 -0.23 -14.36 9.06
C PHE A 258 -0.86 -15.76 9.13
N GLU A 259 -0.03 -16.79 9.27
CA GLU A 259 -0.53 -18.16 9.44
C GLU A 259 -1.19 -18.37 10.80
N SER A 260 -0.56 -17.87 11.86
CA SER A 260 -0.99 -18.14 13.24
C SER A 260 -0.69 -17.01 14.22
N GLY A 261 0.53 -16.46 14.21
CA GLY A 261 1.00 -15.49 15.21
C GLY A 261 2.09 -14.56 14.69
N PRO A 262 2.64 -13.68 15.56
CA PRO A 262 3.62 -12.67 15.18
C PRO A 262 4.92 -13.25 14.60
N ASP A 263 5.35 -14.43 15.05
CA ASP A 263 6.55 -15.12 14.55
C ASP A 263 6.31 -15.93 13.26
N SER A 264 5.04 -16.04 12.83
CA SER A 264 4.65 -16.92 11.74
C SER A 264 4.86 -16.31 10.37
N ALA A 265 4.91 -17.17 9.35
CA ALA A 265 5.02 -16.75 7.96
C ALA A 265 3.77 -15.99 7.48
N ILE A 266 3.91 -15.29 6.35
CA ILE A 266 2.78 -14.68 5.65
C ILE A 266 2.30 -15.64 4.56
N LYS A 267 1.01 -15.92 4.58
CA LYS A 267 0.28 -16.66 3.55
C LYS A 267 -0.67 -15.73 2.81
N LEU A 268 -1.06 -16.18 1.62
CA LEU A 268 -2.10 -15.56 0.82
C LEU A 268 -3.37 -16.40 0.90
N ALA A 269 -4.47 -15.74 1.26
CA ALA A 269 -5.80 -16.29 1.12
C ALA A 269 -6.44 -15.74 -0.14
N THR A 270 -6.82 -16.61 -1.05
CA THR A 270 -7.61 -16.26 -2.23
C THR A 270 -9.10 -16.34 -1.89
N SER A 271 -9.88 -15.36 -2.34
CA SER A 271 -11.34 -15.40 -2.31
C SER A 271 -11.91 -14.67 -3.51
N TYR A 272 -13.23 -14.72 -3.67
CA TYR A 272 -13.93 -14.09 -4.80
C TYR A 272 -14.97 -13.09 -4.32
N ALA A 273 -15.17 -12.04 -5.10
CA ALA A 273 -16.21 -11.04 -4.90
C ALA A 273 -16.80 -10.63 -6.24
N THR A 274 -18.06 -10.18 -6.22
CA THR A 274 -18.64 -9.46 -7.36
C THR A 274 -18.20 -7.99 -7.26
N PRO A 275 -17.70 -7.39 -8.35
CA PRO A 275 -17.37 -5.96 -8.35
C PRO A 275 -18.63 -5.16 -8.05
N LYS A 276 -18.46 -4.05 -7.30
CA LYS A 276 -19.57 -3.17 -6.98
C LYS A 276 -20.06 -2.49 -8.26
N ALA A 277 -21.36 -2.55 -8.53
CA ALA A 277 -21.96 -1.75 -9.59
C ALA A 277 -21.72 -0.25 -9.35
N GLU A 278 -21.55 0.55 -10.40
CA GLU A 278 -21.26 1.98 -10.28
C GLU A 278 -22.32 2.72 -9.44
N ASN A 279 -23.60 2.41 -9.64
CA ASN A 279 -24.69 2.97 -8.84
C ASN A 279 -24.52 2.69 -7.34
N LYS A 280 -23.97 1.51 -6.99
CA LYS A 280 -23.72 1.15 -5.60
C LYS A 280 -22.53 1.92 -5.02
N ILE A 281 -21.50 2.16 -5.82
CA ILE A 281 -20.36 3.01 -5.43
C ILE A 281 -20.83 4.44 -5.18
N ALA A 282 -21.62 5.02 -6.08
CA ALA A 282 -22.19 6.36 -5.90
C ALA A 282 -23.04 6.48 -4.63
N GLN A 283 -23.87 5.47 -4.33
CA GLN A 283 -24.67 5.43 -3.10
C GLN A 283 -23.80 5.33 -1.84
N ASP A 284 -22.75 4.50 -1.86
CA ASP A 284 -21.84 4.35 -0.73
C ASP A 284 -21.06 5.66 -0.51
N ASN A 285 -20.60 6.33 -1.57
CA ASN A 285 -19.94 7.63 -1.51
C ASN A 285 -20.86 8.74 -0.99
N ALA A 286 -22.11 8.80 -1.47
CA ALA A 286 -23.11 9.73 -0.96
C ALA A 286 -23.37 9.53 0.54
N ARG A 287 -23.39 8.28 1.02
CA ARG A 287 -23.52 7.97 2.45
C ARG A 287 -22.31 8.44 3.25
N SER A 288 -21.09 8.18 2.78
CA SER A 288 -19.86 8.68 3.44
C SER A 288 -19.84 10.20 3.50
N LEU A 289 -20.24 10.88 2.42
CA LEU A 289 -20.35 12.34 2.39
C LEU A 289 -21.41 12.87 3.36
N GLN A 290 -22.55 12.17 3.51
CA GLN A 290 -23.55 12.54 4.51
C GLN A 290 -22.99 12.41 5.94
N GLN A 291 -22.33 11.29 6.25
CA GLN A 291 -21.70 11.07 7.56
C GLN A 291 -20.60 12.12 7.83
N PHE A 292 -19.85 12.50 6.81
CA PHE A 292 -18.88 13.59 6.92
C PHE A 292 -19.57 14.93 7.22
N ASN A 293 -20.66 15.26 6.52
CA ASN A 293 -21.44 16.46 6.78
C ASN A 293 -22.00 16.50 8.21
N ASP A 294 -22.44 15.36 8.74
CA ASP A 294 -22.89 15.25 10.12
C ASP A 294 -21.72 15.55 11.09
N ALA A 295 -20.51 15.06 10.79
CA ALA A 295 -19.30 15.33 11.55
C ALA A 295 -18.83 16.80 11.47
N LEU A 296 -19.30 17.59 10.50
CA LEU A 296 -19.02 19.04 10.45
C LEU A 296 -19.70 19.82 11.59
N SER A 297 -20.69 19.22 12.27
CA SER A 297 -21.43 19.88 13.36
C SER A 297 -20.66 19.89 14.70
N VAL A 298 -19.38 19.53 14.70
CA VAL A 298 -18.53 19.48 15.90
C VAL A 298 -18.19 20.88 16.39
N THR A 299 -18.14 21.05 17.72
CA THR A 299 -17.71 22.31 18.34
C THR A 299 -16.24 22.60 18.06
N HIS A 300 -15.98 23.70 17.36
CA HIS A 300 -14.64 24.22 17.09
C HIS A 300 -14.04 24.94 18.30
N LYS A 301 -12.71 25.07 18.35
CA LYS A 301 -12.05 25.86 19.40
C LYS A 301 -12.42 27.36 19.25
N PRO A 302 -12.42 28.13 20.35
CA PRO A 302 -12.65 29.57 20.31
C PRO A 302 -11.61 30.31 19.46
N GLU A 303 -12.03 31.44 18.88
CA GLU A 303 -11.14 32.34 18.14
C GLU A 303 -10.03 32.94 19.04
N GLY A 304 -8.88 33.27 18.45
CA GLY A 304 -7.73 33.85 19.15
C GLY A 304 -6.80 32.85 19.86
N GLY A 305 -7.15 31.56 19.87
CA GLY A 305 -6.25 30.49 20.32
C GLY A 305 -5.04 30.29 19.38
N LYS A 306 -3.97 29.66 19.89
CA LYS A 306 -2.80 29.33 19.06
C LYS A 306 -3.21 28.34 17.96
N ALA A 307 -2.81 28.62 16.71
CA ALA A 307 -3.04 27.72 15.58
C ALA A 307 -2.37 26.36 15.83
N ASN A 308 -3.13 25.28 15.63
CA ASN A 308 -2.62 23.92 15.66
C ASN A 308 -2.37 23.45 14.24
N SER A 309 -1.15 23.68 13.73
CA SER A 309 -0.80 23.38 12.33
C SER A 309 -1.05 21.92 11.94
N ASN A 310 -0.92 20.98 12.87
CA ASN A 310 -1.18 19.57 12.59
C ASN A 310 -2.67 19.31 12.40
N ALA A 311 -3.52 19.84 13.30
CA ALA A 311 -4.96 19.73 13.18
C ALA A 311 -5.49 20.39 11.90
N ILE A 312 -4.98 21.58 11.56
CA ILE A 312 -5.29 22.29 10.31
C ILE A 312 -4.92 21.43 9.10
N GLY A 313 -3.73 20.81 9.09
CA GLY A 313 -3.31 19.90 8.02
C GLY A 313 -4.26 18.72 7.87
N LYS A 314 -4.55 18.00 8.96
CA LYS A 314 -5.41 16.81 8.96
C LYS A 314 -6.87 17.11 8.60
N CYS A 315 -7.42 18.23 9.07
CA CYS A 315 -8.73 18.68 8.62
C CYS A 315 -8.73 19.06 7.13
N SER A 316 -7.66 19.69 6.63
CA SER A 316 -7.52 19.98 5.20
C SER A 316 -7.43 18.73 4.34
N GLU A 317 -6.72 17.69 4.80
CA GLU A 317 -6.67 16.38 4.12
C GLU A 317 -8.07 15.77 3.99
N ALA A 318 -8.82 15.71 5.09
CA ALA A 318 -10.16 15.14 5.10
C ALA A 318 -11.18 15.93 4.25
N ILE A 319 -11.14 17.26 4.33
CA ILE A 319 -12.01 18.13 3.52
C ILE A 319 -11.68 18.00 2.03
N PHE A 320 -10.40 17.97 1.67
CA PHE A 320 -9.97 17.79 0.28
C PHE A 320 -10.43 16.43 -0.28
N TYR A 321 -10.28 15.36 0.51
CA TYR A 321 -10.78 14.03 0.18
C TYR A 321 -12.30 14.04 -0.07
N ALA A 322 -13.08 14.63 0.83
CA ALA A 322 -14.53 14.76 0.68
C ALA A 322 -14.91 15.54 -0.58
N GLN A 323 -14.17 16.61 -0.90
CA GLN A 323 -14.41 17.39 -2.12
C GLN A 323 -14.11 16.57 -3.38
N LEU A 324 -13.06 15.75 -3.40
CA LEU A 324 -12.77 14.81 -4.50
C LEU A 324 -13.91 13.80 -4.72
N LEU A 325 -14.48 13.23 -3.65
CA LEU A 325 -15.63 12.33 -3.75
C LEU A 325 -16.86 13.03 -4.33
N LYS A 326 -17.08 14.30 -3.95
CA LYS A 326 -18.22 15.09 -4.42
C LYS A 326 -18.18 15.32 -5.92
N VAL A 327 -16.99 15.58 -6.48
CA VAL A 327 -16.83 15.79 -7.94
C VAL A 327 -16.68 14.47 -8.71
N ASN A 328 -16.27 13.38 -8.04
CA ASN A 328 -16.12 12.05 -8.64
C ASN A 328 -17.00 11.01 -7.91
N PRO A 329 -18.32 10.99 -8.14
CA PRO A 329 -19.24 10.15 -7.37
C PRO A 329 -19.00 8.64 -7.53
N ASN A 330 -18.36 8.20 -8.63
CA ASN A 330 -18.11 6.79 -8.92
C ASN A 330 -16.72 6.29 -8.52
N VAL A 331 -15.92 7.09 -7.79
CA VAL A 331 -14.59 6.68 -7.35
C VAL A 331 -14.68 5.61 -6.23
N ILE A 332 -13.82 4.60 -6.27
CA ILE A 332 -13.77 3.58 -5.22
C ILE A 332 -12.97 4.12 -4.02
N GLN A 333 -13.62 4.26 -2.87
CA GLN A 333 -12.93 4.51 -1.60
C GLN A 333 -12.30 3.21 -1.08
N LEU A 334 -11.01 3.22 -0.76
CA LEU A 334 -10.34 2.06 -0.15
C LEU A 334 -10.66 1.90 1.34
N ASP A 335 -10.88 3.04 2.01
CA ASP A 335 -11.43 3.14 3.36
C ASP A 335 -12.43 4.28 3.39
N ASN A 336 -13.71 3.96 3.57
CA ASN A 336 -14.80 4.91 3.48
C ASN A 336 -15.11 5.63 4.80
N HIS A 337 -14.32 5.38 5.85
CA HIS A 337 -14.45 5.98 7.18
C HIS A 337 -13.22 6.79 7.60
N ALA A 338 -12.02 6.46 7.09
CA ALA A 338 -10.76 7.08 7.50
C ALA A 338 -10.78 8.63 7.51
N PHE A 339 -11.31 9.26 6.45
CA PHE A 339 -11.34 10.73 6.37
C PHE A 339 -12.33 11.35 7.35
N ILE A 340 -13.42 10.66 7.67
CA ILE A 340 -14.43 11.08 8.64
C ILE A 340 -13.86 11.03 10.05
N GLU A 341 -13.22 9.91 10.41
CA GLU A 341 -12.57 9.73 11.71
C GLU A 341 -11.42 10.70 11.91
N MET A 342 -10.60 10.92 10.87
CA MET A 342 -9.53 11.91 10.88
C MET A 342 -10.09 13.32 11.15
N PHE A 343 -11.15 13.72 10.43
CA PHE A 343 -11.76 15.03 10.65
C PHE A 343 -12.32 15.15 12.07
N ALA A 344 -13.13 14.19 12.52
CA ALA A 344 -13.74 14.22 13.85
C ALA A 344 -12.69 14.31 14.98
N LYS A 345 -11.53 13.66 14.81
CA LYS A 345 -10.42 13.69 15.76
C LYS A 345 -9.75 15.07 15.87
N TYR A 346 -9.56 15.78 14.75
CA TYR A 346 -8.77 17.01 14.70
C TYR A 346 -9.61 18.30 14.63
N ALA A 347 -10.87 18.23 14.20
CA ALA A 347 -11.76 19.39 14.06
C ALA A 347 -11.97 20.21 15.35
N PRO A 348 -11.98 19.61 16.57
CA PRO A 348 -12.05 20.38 17.81
C PRO A 348 -10.86 21.33 18.02
N ASP A 349 -9.72 21.09 17.37
CA ASP A 349 -8.46 21.83 17.55
C ASP A 349 -8.26 22.96 16.51
N ILE A 350 -9.25 23.24 15.66
CA ILE A 350 -9.25 24.33 14.68
C ILE A 350 -10.39 25.31 14.95
N THR A 351 -10.23 26.58 14.55
CA THR A 351 -11.31 27.58 14.68
C THR A 351 -12.33 27.44 13.55
N ALA A 352 -13.53 28.01 13.74
CA ALA A 352 -14.54 28.06 12.69
C ALA A 352 -14.04 28.82 11.45
N THR A 353 -13.27 29.90 11.65
CA THR A 353 -12.67 30.66 10.54
C THR A 353 -11.65 29.82 9.76
N GLU A 354 -10.78 29.07 10.46
CA GLU A 354 -9.84 28.15 9.83
C GLU A 354 -10.57 27.07 9.01
N PHE A 355 -11.62 26.47 9.60
CA PHE A 355 -12.45 25.47 8.94
C PHE A 355 -13.11 25.99 7.67
N GLU A 356 -13.81 27.12 7.73
CA GLU A 356 -14.51 27.70 6.57
C GLU A 356 -13.53 28.12 5.47
N GLY A 357 -12.38 28.69 5.84
CA GLY A 357 -11.32 29.02 4.89
C GLY A 357 -10.80 27.79 4.13
N ILE A 358 -10.54 26.69 4.85
CA ILE A 358 -10.10 25.41 4.23
C ILE A 358 -11.20 24.86 3.31
N ARG A 359 -12.45 24.86 3.78
CA ARG A 359 -13.61 24.34 3.03
C ARG A 359 -13.82 25.10 1.73
N ALA A 360 -13.83 26.43 1.78
CA ALA A 360 -13.98 27.27 0.59
C ALA A 360 -12.79 27.10 -0.37
N THR A 361 -11.57 27.04 0.15
CA THR A 361 -10.36 26.96 -0.67
C THR A 361 -10.23 25.60 -1.37
N SER A 362 -10.62 24.51 -0.69
CA SER A 362 -10.52 23.14 -1.20
C SER A 362 -11.30 22.90 -2.50
N VAL A 363 -12.38 23.65 -2.76
CA VAL A 363 -13.16 23.54 -4.01
C VAL A 363 -12.28 23.83 -5.22
N GLY A 364 -11.71 25.04 -5.31
CA GLY A 364 -10.86 25.38 -6.45
C GLY A 364 -9.52 24.65 -6.44
N ALA A 365 -9.02 24.19 -5.29
CA ALA A 365 -7.84 23.33 -5.24
C ALA A 365 -8.09 21.96 -5.91
N VAL A 366 -9.27 21.36 -5.74
CA VAL A 366 -9.66 20.11 -6.42
C VAL A 366 -9.88 20.33 -7.92
N ASP A 367 -10.48 21.45 -8.31
CA ASP A 367 -10.62 21.79 -9.73
C ASP A 367 -9.26 22.00 -10.39
N GLY A 368 -8.36 22.71 -9.70
CA GLY A 368 -6.98 22.92 -10.11
C GLY A 368 -6.20 21.63 -10.26
N LEU A 369 -6.35 20.70 -9.32
CA LEU A 369 -5.76 19.35 -9.40
C LEU A 369 -6.32 18.60 -10.61
N SER A 370 -7.63 18.62 -10.81
CA SER A 370 -8.29 17.93 -11.93
C SER A 370 -7.81 18.45 -13.28
N ALA A 371 -7.69 19.79 -13.42
CA ALA A 371 -7.13 20.42 -14.61
C ALA A 371 -5.66 20.04 -14.82
N PHE A 372 -4.85 20.04 -13.76
CA PHE A 372 -3.44 19.63 -13.83
C PHE A 372 -3.29 18.18 -14.29
N LEU A 373 -4.05 17.26 -13.70
CA LEU A 373 -4.03 15.83 -14.09
C LEU A 373 -4.49 15.64 -15.54
N LYS A 374 -5.47 16.42 -16.00
CA LYS A 374 -5.93 16.38 -17.39
C LYS A 374 -4.86 16.86 -18.36
N GLU A 375 -4.12 17.90 -18.00
CA GLU A 375 -2.98 18.38 -18.79
C GLU A 375 -1.87 17.33 -18.86
N LYS A 376 -1.57 16.68 -17.72
CA LYS A 376 -0.49 15.69 -17.60
C LYS A 376 -0.80 14.37 -18.33
N HIS A 377 -2.01 13.85 -18.17
CA HIS A 377 -2.36 12.49 -18.61
C HIS A 377 -3.37 12.44 -19.77
N GLY A 378 -3.94 13.58 -20.17
CA GLY A 378 -5.06 13.60 -21.10
C GLY A 378 -6.38 13.21 -20.41
N ASP A 379 -7.24 12.48 -21.11
CA ASP A 379 -8.49 12.01 -20.53
C ASP A 379 -8.24 10.83 -19.57
N PHE A 380 -8.79 10.94 -18.35
CA PHE A 380 -8.61 9.95 -17.30
C PHE A 380 -9.90 9.76 -16.49
N LYS A 381 -10.00 8.62 -15.79
CA LYS A 381 -10.97 8.36 -14.73
C LYS A 381 -10.22 8.09 -13.43
N ILE A 382 -10.68 8.66 -12.32
CA ILE A 382 -10.18 8.24 -11.00
C ILE A 382 -10.85 6.91 -10.66
N ASP A 383 -10.07 5.84 -10.61
CA ASP A 383 -10.53 4.50 -10.31
C ASP A 383 -10.73 4.33 -8.80
N SER A 384 -9.71 4.68 -8.02
CA SER A 384 -9.78 4.62 -6.56
C SER A 384 -9.02 5.76 -5.87
N ILE A 385 -9.37 5.99 -4.60
CA ILE A 385 -8.81 7.02 -3.73
C ILE A 385 -8.55 6.44 -2.32
N GLU A 386 -7.39 6.77 -1.76
CA GLU A 386 -6.96 6.34 -0.43
C GLU A 386 -6.35 7.50 0.36
N LEU A 387 -6.66 7.59 1.66
CA LEU A 387 -5.83 8.35 2.59
C LEU A 387 -4.64 7.48 2.97
N VAL A 388 -3.44 7.97 2.71
CA VAL A 388 -2.20 7.26 3.02
C VAL A 388 -1.99 7.34 4.54
N PRO A 389 -1.91 6.21 5.27
CA PRO A 389 -1.84 6.30 6.72
C PRO A 389 -0.47 6.82 7.20
N ASP A 390 -0.48 7.71 8.19
CA ASP A 390 0.72 8.38 8.76
C ASP A 390 1.83 7.42 9.25
N ALA A 391 1.48 6.16 9.56
CA ALA A 391 2.40 5.16 10.13
C ALA A 391 3.30 4.46 9.08
N TYR A 392 3.11 4.79 7.81
CA TYR A 392 3.81 4.17 6.68
C TYR A 392 4.61 5.21 5.97
N LEU A 393 5.90 4.91 5.80
CA LEU A 393 6.56 4.89 4.51
C LEU A 393 8.04 4.66 4.85
N ASP A 394 8.45 3.39 4.74
CA ASP A 394 9.84 2.93 4.70
C ASP A 394 10.67 3.76 3.67
N ASN A 395 9.98 4.36 2.70
CA ASN A 395 10.49 5.48 1.90
C ASN A 395 10.20 6.84 2.55
N ARG A 396 11.16 7.37 3.32
CA ARG A 396 11.08 8.72 3.93
C ARG A 396 10.80 9.86 2.93
N LEU A 397 11.02 9.62 1.63
CA LEU A 397 10.80 10.58 0.54
C LEU A 397 9.36 10.58 0.02
N ASN A 398 8.58 9.54 0.31
CA ASN A 398 7.16 9.58 0.01
C ASN A 398 6.45 10.49 1.03
N THR A 399 5.76 11.49 0.50
CA THR A 399 5.10 12.58 1.23
C THR A 399 3.59 12.56 1.00
N ALA A 400 3.07 11.51 0.35
CA ALA A 400 1.66 11.41 0.00
C ALA A 400 0.81 11.37 1.27
N ASP A 401 -0.22 12.21 1.29
CA ASP A 401 -1.31 12.21 2.26
C ASP A 401 -2.55 11.56 1.62
N ILE A 402 -2.71 11.71 0.29
CA ILE A 402 -3.71 11.04 -0.54
C ILE A 402 -3.00 10.31 -1.67
N GLU A 403 -3.52 9.16 -2.07
CA GLU A 403 -3.13 8.51 -3.31
C GLU A 403 -4.36 8.30 -4.22
N LEU A 404 -4.20 8.66 -5.49
CA LEU A 404 -5.17 8.39 -6.54
C LEU A 404 -4.66 7.30 -7.47
N VAL A 405 -5.50 6.33 -7.80
CA VAL A 405 -5.27 5.43 -8.92
C VAL A 405 -6.10 5.93 -10.09
N LEU A 406 -5.43 6.32 -11.17
CA LEU A 406 -6.04 6.83 -12.39
C LEU A 406 -6.06 5.74 -13.46
N ARG A 407 -7.15 5.68 -14.23
CA ARG A 407 -7.23 4.93 -15.49
C ARG A 407 -7.09 5.90 -16.65
N VAL A 408 -6.04 5.72 -17.44
CA VAL A 408 -5.68 6.54 -18.61
C VAL A 408 -5.66 5.62 -19.83
N GLY A 409 -6.77 5.61 -20.59
CA GLY A 409 -7.01 4.58 -21.60
C GLY A 409 -7.01 3.17 -20.98
N ASP A 410 -6.13 2.31 -21.48
CA ASP A 410 -5.95 0.94 -21.00
C ASP A 410 -4.84 0.77 -19.96
N LYS A 411 -4.33 1.88 -19.41
CA LYS A 411 -3.26 1.88 -18.41
C LYS A 411 -3.72 2.43 -17.07
N TYR A 412 -3.02 2.00 -16.03
CA TYR A 412 -3.16 2.53 -14.68
C TYR A 412 -1.97 3.42 -14.33
N VAL A 413 -2.24 4.54 -13.69
CA VAL A 413 -1.22 5.46 -13.17
C VAL A 413 -1.55 5.77 -11.72
N THR A 414 -0.56 5.64 -10.84
CA THR A 414 -0.69 6.05 -9.44
C THR A 414 -0.18 7.48 -9.27
N GLU A 415 -1.00 8.35 -8.70
CA GLU A 415 -0.66 9.74 -8.39
C GLU A 415 -0.64 9.96 -6.87
N PRO A 416 0.56 9.96 -6.26
CA PRO A 416 0.73 10.34 -4.86
C PRO A 416 0.60 11.86 -4.71
N ILE A 417 -0.22 12.30 -3.75
CA ILE A 417 -0.53 13.71 -3.50
C ILE A 417 -0.18 14.08 -2.06
N SER A 418 0.73 15.05 -1.89
CA SER A 418 0.96 15.70 -0.60
C SER A 418 0.10 16.96 -0.48
N LEU A 419 -0.60 17.11 0.63
CA LEU A 419 -1.46 18.24 0.93
C LEU A 419 -0.79 19.17 1.94
N LYS A 420 -0.84 20.47 1.67
CA LYS A 420 -0.32 21.49 2.58
C LYS A 420 -1.36 22.58 2.82
N ALA A 421 -1.78 22.73 4.07
CA ALA A 421 -2.60 23.86 4.49
C ALA A 421 -1.73 24.97 5.07
N ILE A 422 -1.81 26.17 4.50
CA ILE A 422 -1.03 27.35 4.89
C ILE A 422 -2.00 28.52 5.01
N ALA A 423 -1.86 29.37 6.03
CA ALA A 423 -2.82 30.47 6.23
C ALA A 423 -2.80 31.44 5.04
N LYS A 424 -1.64 32.04 4.76
CA LYS A 424 -1.50 33.10 3.75
C LYS A 424 -0.69 32.61 2.56
N ALA A 425 -1.05 33.10 1.39
CA ALA A 425 -0.38 32.84 0.12
C ALA A 425 1.09 33.26 0.21
N THR A 426 1.96 32.27 0.06
CA THR A 426 3.41 32.44 -0.01
C THR A 426 3.96 31.43 -1.00
N ASN A 427 4.91 31.85 -1.83
CA ASN A 427 5.58 30.96 -2.76
C ASN A 427 6.67 30.10 -2.11
N THR A 428 6.76 30.09 -0.77
CA THR A 428 7.65 29.23 0.00
C THR A 428 6.85 28.23 0.82
N ILE A 429 7.14 26.93 0.65
CA ILE A 429 6.52 25.84 1.42
C ILE A 429 7.57 25.00 2.14
N ASN A 430 7.19 24.40 3.27
CA ASN A 430 8.06 23.47 3.98
C ASN A 430 8.08 22.11 3.26
N CYS A 431 9.28 21.57 3.07
CA CYS A 431 9.51 20.22 2.58
C CYS A 431 9.81 19.26 3.74
N LYS A 432 10.16 18.00 3.44
CA LYS A 432 10.62 17.04 4.47
C LYS A 432 11.81 17.61 5.23
N ASN A 433 11.88 17.30 6.52
CA ASN A 433 12.91 17.79 7.44
C ASN A 433 13.89 16.65 7.77
N PRO A 434 14.91 16.37 6.95
CA PRO A 434 15.85 15.30 7.20
C PRO A 434 16.65 15.51 8.48
N GLY A 435 16.95 14.41 9.17
CA GLY A 435 17.91 14.40 10.26
C GLY A 435 19.34 14.63 9.75
N ILE A 436 20.16 15.28 10.56
CA ILE A 436 21.56 15.58 10.21
C ILE A 436 22.37 14.31 9.91
N GLY A 437 22.05 13.20 10.60
CA GLY A 437 22.71 11.90 10.43
C GLY A 437 22.39 11.16 9.14
N GLN A 438 21.56 11.74 8.26
CA GLN A 438 21.14 11.09 7.01
C GLN A 438 21.21 11.99 5.78
N ILE A 439 21.31 13.32 5.95
CA ILE A 439 21.23 14.25 4.81
C ILE A 439 22.33 14.00 3.77
N LEU A 440 23.55 13.66 4.19
CA LEU A 440 24.64 13.34 3.26
C LEU A 440 24.71 11.85 2.96
N GLY A 441 23.81 11.03 3.50
CA GLY A 441 23.75 9.60 3.23
C GLY A 441 23.05 9.26 1.91
N ASN A 442 23.01 7.96 1.61
CA ASN A 442 22.51 7.40 0.35
C ASN A 442 21.09 7.82 -0.06
N THR A 443 20.24 8.16 0.91
CA THR A 443 18.83 8.52 0.70
C THR A 443 18.68 9.89 0.05
N TYR A 444 19.61 10.80 0.33
CA TYR A 444 19.61 12.15 -0.18
C TYR A 444 20.82 12.35 -1.09
N PHE A 445 21.90 12.96 -0.60
CA PHE A 445 23.03 13.37 -1.43
C PHE A 445 24.07 12.28 -1.69
N ASP A 446 24.13 11.20 -0.89
CA ASP A 446 25.14 10.14 -1.07
C ASP A 446 26.60 10.64 -1.09
N LEU A 447 26.88 11.62 -0.23
CA LEU A 447 28.19 12.23 0.00
C LEU A 447 28.84 11.64 1.27
N ARG A 448 29.69 12.39 1.96
CA ARG A 448 30.46 11.89 3.11
C ARG A 448 29.68 12.08 4.42
N GLN A 449 28.67 11.23 4.64
CA GLN A 449 27.88 11.23 5.89
C GLN A 449 28.74 10.92 7.13
N GLU A 450 29.75 10.06 7.00
CA GLU A 450 30.64 9.71 8.11
C GLU A 450 31.46 10.92 8.61
N GLU A 451 31.91 11.79 7.70
CA GLU A 451 32.63 13.03 8.04
C GLU A 451 31.72 14.01 8.80
N LEU A 452 30.45 14.11 8.40
CA LEU A 452 29.45 14.91 9.11
C LEU A 452 29.12 14.31 10.48
N ASN A 453 29.03 12.99 10.60
CA ASN A 453 28.81 12.31 11.88
C ASN A 453 29.99 12.52 12.84
N GLY A 454 31.23 12.42 12.36
CA GLY A 454 32.42 12.72 13.16
C GLY A 454 32.42 14.17 13.67
N THR A 455 32.03 15.12 12.81
CA THR A 455 31.86 16.53 13.20
C THR A 455 30.78 16.70 14.27
N LEU A 456 29.66 15.96 14.14
CA LEU A 456 28.54 16.01 15.07
C LEU A 456 28.94 15.53 16.47
N GLU A 457 29.68 14.41 16.59
CA GLU A 457 30.10 13.87 17.89
C GLU A 457 31.05 14.81 18.62
N VAL A 458 32.05 15.38 17.93
CA VAL A 458 32.97 16.37 18.52
C VAL A 458 32.20 17.60 19.02
N LEU A 459 31.26 18.11 18.24
CA LEU A 459 30.45 19.27 18.64
C LEU A 459 29.51 18.94 19.81
N LYS A 460 29.00 17.70 19.88
CA LYS A 460 28.16 17.23 20.98
C LYS A 460 28.95 17.18 22.29
N GLU A 461 30.14 16.60 22.27
CA GLU A 461 31.04 16.57 23.44
C GLU A 461 31.40 17.98 23.89
N THR A 462 31.77 18.86 22.95
CA THR A 462 32.13 20.25 23.25
C THR A 462 30.94 21.06 23.79
N PHE A 463 29.72 20.82 23.28
CA PHE A 463 28.50 21.48 23.75
C PHE A 463 28.10 21.02 25.16
N ILE A 464 28.29 19.74 25.48
CA ILE A 464 27.99 19.19 26.82
C ILE A 464 29.00 19.71 27.85
N ASN A 465 30.25 19.93 27.44
CA ASN A 465 31.33 20.46 28.29
C ASN A 465 31.35 22.00 28.37
N ASP A 466 30.24 22.67 28.01
CA ASP A 466 29.95 24.11 28.12
C ASP A 466 30.87 25.07 27.32
N ASP A 467 31.64 24.55 26.36
CA ASP A 467 32.71 25.29 25.66
C ASP A 467 32.28 25.79 24.25
N ALA A 468 31.15 25.30 23.73
CA ALA A 468 30.60 25.69 22.43
C ALA A 468 29.17 26.25 22.55
N GLY A 469 29.00 27.54 22.21
CA GLY A 469 27.68 28.15 22.10
C GLY A 469 26.84 27.54 20.96
N ARG A 470 25.53 27.38 21.20
CA ARG A 470 24.53 26.81 20.26
C ARG A 470 24.63 27.31 18.82
N SER A 471 24.85 28.61 18.62
CA SER A 471 24.99 29.21 17.28
C SER A 471 26.20 28.65 16.55
N ARG A 472 27.36 28.58 17.23
CA ARG A 472 28.60 28.03 16.66
C ARG A 472 28.45 26.57 16.26
N THR A 473 27.72 25.77 17.03
CA THR A 473 27.40 24.38 16.66
C THR A 473 26.62 24.31 15.36
N LEU A 474 25.54 25.09 15.23
CA LEU A 474 24.71 25.09 14.02
C LEU A 474 25.46 25.63 12.80
N GLU A 475 26.27 26.66 12.99
CA GLU A 475 27.12 27.26 11.95
C GLU A 475 28.19 26.28 11.47
N CYS A 476 28.85 25.56 12.38
CA CYS A 476 29.86 24.56 12.02
C CYS A 476 29.24 23.41 11.21
N LEU A 477 28.09 22.88 11.66
CA LEU A 477 27.38 21.83 10.93
C LEU A 477 26.89 22.31 9.56
N SER A 478 26.31 23.51 9.51
CA SER A 478 25.86 24.14 8.26
C SER A 478 27.03 24.37 7.30
N GLY A 479 28.16 24.86 7.80
CA GLY A 479 29.36 25.08 7.01
C GLY A 479 29.98 23.80 6.46
N ASN A 480 29.99 22.71 7.25
CA ASN A 480 30.44 21.40 6.77
C ASN A 480 29.53 20.90 5.62
N ILE A 481 28.22 20.94 5.81
CA ILE A 481 27.25 20.59 4.75
C ILE A 481 27.47 21.46 3.51
N GLY A 482 27.53 22.78 3.67
CA GLY A 482 27.71 23.74 2.58
C GLY A 482 29.00 23.50 1.79
N LYS A 483 30.10 23.16 2.47
CA LYS A 483 31.39 22.80 1.84
C LYS A 483 31.26 21.54 1.00
N GLN A 484 30.68 20.47 1.56
CA GLN A 484 30.51 19.21 0.82
C GLN A 484 29.59 19.39 -0.39
N LEU A 485 28.47 20.11 -0.24
CA LEU A 485 27.56 20.41 -1.34
C LEU A 485 28.24 21.24 -2.42
N ALA A 486 28.99 22.29 -2.05
CA ALA A 486 29.69 23.13 -3.02
C ALA A 486 30.76 22.37 -3.80
N ASN A 487 31.52 21.49 -3.15
CA ASN A 487 32.50 20.63 -3.83
C ASN A 487 31.83 19.70 -4.83
N ALA A 488 30.67 19.14 -4.47
CA ALA A 488 29.91 18.23 -5.33
C ALA A 488 29.36 18.91 -6.60
N VAL A 489 29.35 20.25 -6.69
CA VAL A 489 28.90 20.97 -7.90
C VAL A 489 29.72 20.58 -9.12
N GLU A 490 31.04 20.43 -8.94
CA GLU A 490 31.96 20.08 -10.02
C GLU A 490 32.32 18.59 -9.99
N SER A 491 32.55 18.01 -8.81
CA SER A 491 33.05 16.64 -8.72
C SER A 491 31.98 15.57 -8.89
N GLU A 492 30.75 15.82 -8.42
CA GLU A 492 29.68 14.81 -8.32
C GLU A 492 28.28 15.41 -8.58
N PRO A 493 28.04 16.12 -9.70
CA PRO A 493 26.81 16.88 -9.92
C PRO A 493 25.53 16.03 -9.90
N GLN A 494 25.61 14.76 -10.30
CA GLN A 494 24.47 13.83 -10.25
C GLN A 494 23.98 13.56 -8.83
N LYS A 495 24.89 13.55 -7.84
CA LYS A 495 24.55 13.39 -6.42
C LYS A 495 23.82 14.61 -5.85
N LEU A 496 24.18 15.82 -6.28
CA LEU A 496 23.44 17.03 -5.94
C LEU A 496 22.03 17.03 -6.53
N ILE A 497 21.89 16.64 -7.79
CA ILE A 497 20.58 16.54 -8.46
C ILE A 497 19.71 15.52 -7.71
N LYS A 498 20.25 14.32 -7.44
CA LYS A 498 19.57 13.27 -6.66
C LYS A 498 19.10 13.79 -5.30
N GLY A 499 19.99 14.39 -4.51
CA GLY A 499 19.63 14.87 -3.17
C GLY A 499 18.64 16.04 -3.19
N THR A 500 18.72 16.93 -4.19
CA THR A 500 17.75 18.01 -4.38
C THR A 500 16.36 17.47 -4.70
N LYS A 501 16.26 16.49 -5.61
CA LYS A 501 14.99 15.79 -5.90
C LYS A 501 14.44 15.07 -4.67
N ALA A 502 15.30 14.39 -3.91
CA ALA A 502 14.90 13.71 -2.67
C ALA A 502 14.34 14.68 -1.62
N LEU A 503 14.91 15.89 -1.48
CA LEU A 503 14.41 16.90 -0.55
C LEU A 503 13.01 17.39 -0.89
N LEU A 504 12.70 17.52 -2.17
CA LEU A 504 11.37 17.90 -2.65
C LEU A 504 10.35 16.77 -2.43
N GLY A 505 10.79 15.52 -2.62
CA GLY A 505 9.93 14.34 -2.58
C GLY A 505 9.36 14.02 -3.96
N SER A 506 8.66 12.90 -4.06
CA SER A 506 8.12 12.39 -5.33
C SER A 506 6.64 12.68 -5.56
N ALA A 507 5.93 13.20 -4.56
CA ALA A 507 4.50 13.43 -4.64
C ALA A 507 4.18 14.78 -5.32
N LEU A 508 3.06 14.81 -6.04
CA LEU A 508 2.42 16.05 -6.46
C LEU A 508 2.00 16.82 -5.21
N VAL A 509 2.29 18.11 -5.12
CA VAL A 509 1.94 18.91 -3.94
C VAL A 509 0.74 19.81 -4.26
N VAL A 510 -0.32 19.69 -3.47
CA VAL A 510 -1.44 20.65 -3.49
C VAL A 510 -1.37 21.51 -2.24
N VAL A 511 -1.31 22.82 -2.43
CA VAL A 511 -1.26 23.81 -1.35
C VAL A 511 -2.58 24.55 -1.27
N VAL A 512 -3.17 24.57 -0.08
CA VAL A 512 -4.41 25.28 0.26
C VAL A 512 -4.04 26.50 1.11
N TYR A 513 -4.16 27.70 0.53
CA TYR A 513 -3.93 28.97 1.22
C TYR A 513 -5.23 29.49 1.83
N TYR A 514 -5.61 28.93 2.97
CA TYR A 514 -6.99 28.96 3.47
C TYR A 514 -7.50 30.33 3.92
N ALA A 515 -6.63 31.28 4.28
CA ALA A 515 -7.06 32.65 4.63
C ALA A 515 -7.19 33.56 3.41
N ASP A 516 -6.51 33.23 2.30
CA ASP A 516 -6.47 34.05 1.09
C ASP A 516 -7.36 33.49 -0.04
N ASN A 517 -8.01 32.35 0.19
CA ASN A 517 -8.83 31.62 -0.80
C ASN A 517 -8.06 31.36 -2.11
N LYS A 518 -6.82 30.89 -1.97
CA LYS A 518 -5.89 30.60 -3.06
C LYS A 518 -5.35 29.19 -2.94
N TYR A 519 -4.87 28.64 -4.05
CA TYR A 519 -4.23 27.33 -4.06
C TYR A 519 -3.05 27.28 -5.01
N ALA A 520 -2.26 26.23 -4.92
CA ALA A 520 -1.25 25.89 -5.92
C ALA A 520 -1.21 24.38 -6.11
N VAL A 521 -0.99 23.93 -7.34
CA VAL A 521 -0.71 22.53 -7.67
C VAL A 521 0.69 22.49 -8.26
N LEU A 522 1.58 21.74 -7.61
CA LEU A 522 3.02 21.78 -7.86
C LEU A 522 3.54 20.37 -8.08
N GLU A 523 3.91 20.07 -9.31
CA GLU A 523 4.81 18.95 -9.59
C GLU A 523 6.25 19.44 -9.49
N HIS A 524 7.09 18.67 -8.80
CA HIS A 524 8.50 18.98 -8.69
C HIS A 524 9.18 18.71 -10.02
N ASP A 525 10.05 19.63 -10.45
CA ASP A 525 10.69 19.54 -11.75
C ASP A 525 11.69 18.37 -11.79
N PHE A 526 11.28 17.24 -12.37
CA PHE A 526 12.19 16.11 -12.57
C PHE A 526 13.27 16.39 -13.62
N SER A 527 13.21 17.53 -14.32
CA SER A 527 14.23 18.01 -15.26
C SER A 527 15.33 18.88 -14.60
N ILE A 528 15.45 18.89 -13.26
CA ILE A 528 16.64 19.44 -12.57
C ILE A 528 17.90 18.81 -13.18
N THR A 529 18.59 19.59 -14.02
CA THR A 529 19.79 19.20 -14.77
C THR A 529 21.05 19.82 -14.19
N LYS A 530 20.92 20.94 -13.48
CA LYS A 530 22.02 21.65 -12.83
C LYS A 530 21.55 22.32 -11.55
N VAL A 531 22.32 22.14 -10.48
CA VAL A 531 22.07 22.74 -9.16
C VAL A 531 23.23 23.68 -8.81
N GLN A 532 22.91 24.90 -8.41
CA GLN A 532 23.86 25.84 -7.83
C GLN A 532 23.75 25.81 -6.30
N VAL A 533 24.89 25.90 -5.62
CA VAL A 533 24.98 25.90 -4.16
C VAL A 533 25.41 27.28 -3.68
N HIS A 534 24.54 27.93 -2.92
CA HIS A 534 24.82 29.20 -2.24
C HIS A 534 25.04 28.91 -0.77
N ARG A 535 26.31 28.90 -0.38
CA ARG A 535 26.71 28.67 1.01
C ARG A 535 26.30 29.84 1.89
N ASP A 536 26.05 29.54 3.16
CA ASP A 536 25.83 30.55 4.20
C ASP A 536 24.71 31.56 3.87
N THR A 537 23.75 31.14 3.04
CA THR A 537 22.71 31.98 2.46
C THR A 537 21.33 31.44 2.87
N PRO A 538 20.45 32.28 3.45
CA PRO A 538 20.63 33.72 3.76
C PRO A 538 21.38 33.99 5.09
N SER A 539 21.94 32.97 5.74
CA SER A 539 22.66 33.10 7.01
C SER A 539 23.63 31.94 7.20
N LEU A 540 24.61 32.07 8.09
CA LEU A 540 25.62 31.04 8.40
C LEU A 540 25.06 29.65 8.78
N ILE A 541 23.83 29.57 9.32
CA ILE A 541 23.18 28.29 9.65
C ILE A 541 22.34 27.71 8.49
N GLN A 542 22.44 28.29 7.29
CA GLN A 542 21.65 27.93 6.11
C GLN A 542 22.51 27.78 4.87
N ASN A 543 22.16 26.83 4.02
CA ASN A 543 22.65 26.74 2.64
C ASN A 543 21.45 26.75 1.70
N THR A 544 21.60 27.35 0.51
CA THR A 544 20.54 27.40 -0.49
C THR A 544 20.96 26.64 -1.75
N LEU A 545 20.11 25.74 -2.21
CA LEU A 545 20.22 25.06 -3.50
C LEU A 545 19.28 25.76 -4.47
N SER A 546 19.72 26.05 -5.69
CA SER A 546 18.87 26.69 -6.70
C SER A 546 19.09 26.13 -8.10
N TRP A 547 18.05 26.18 -8.92
CA TRP A 547 18.06 25.76 -10.33
C TRP A 547 17.16 26.69 -11.16
N SER A 548 17.06 26.44 -12.46
CA SER A 548 16.25 27.25 -13.39
C SER A 548 16.56 28.75 -13.30
N HIS A 549 17.86 29.09 -13.36
CA HIS A 549 18.37 30.47 -13.22
C HIS A 549 17.96 31.17 -11.91
N GLY A 550 17.72 30.41 -10.84
CA GLY A 550 17.31 30.92 -9.53
C GLY A 550 15.79 31.05 -9.34
N GLY A 551 14.99 30.66 -10.33
CA GLY A 551 13.52 30.66 -10.23
C GLY A 551 12.96 29.64 -9.24
N GLU A 552 13.72 28.58 -8.95
CA GLU A 552 13.37 27.58 -7.95
C GLU A 552 14.55 27.35 -6.99
N GLN A 553 14.24 27.21 -5.69
CA GLN A 553 15.27 27.05 -4.65
C GLN A 553 14.79 26.22 -3.46
N VAL A 554 15.71 25.49 -2.82
CA VAL A 554 15.52 24.84 -1.52
C VAL A 554 16.51 25.40 -0.53
N ARG A 555 15.99 25.97 0.57
CA ARG A 555 16.79 26.43 1.71
C ARG A 555 16.92 25.32 2.74
N LEU A 556 18.15 25.05 3.19
CA LEU A 556 18.51 24.02 4.15
C LEU A 556 18.98 24.68 5.45
N ARG A 557 18.09 24.83 6.43
CA ARG A 557 18.43 25.46 7.72
C ARG A 557 18.71 24.42 8.80
N VAL A 558 19.91 24.43 9.37
CA VAL A 558 20.25 23.56 10.51
C VAL A 558 19.54 24.05 11.77
N LYS A 559 18.85 23.15 12.49
CA LYS A 559 18.22 23.46 13.78
C LYS A 559 18.16 22.26 14.71
N PHE A 560 18.19 22.54 16.01
CA PHE A 560 17.82 21.58 17.06
C PHE A 560 16.31 21.27 17.01
N SER A 561 15.94 20.03 17.29
CA SER A 561 14.54 19.58 17.27
C SER A 561 13.71 20.15 18.42
N GLY A 562 14.27 20.23 19.64
CA GLY A 562 13.58 20.68 20.85
C GLY A 562 13.61 22.19 21.09
N GLY A 563 14.28 22.99 20.26
CA GLY A 563 14.42 24.43 20.52
C GLY A 563 15.49 24.76 21.58
N GLN A 564 15.55 26.03 22.01
CA GLN A 564 16.67 26.58 22.80
C GLN A 564 16.71 26.13 24.26
N SER A 565 15.54 25.91 24.87
CA SER A 565 15.38 25.62 26.29
C SER A 565 15.70 24.17 26.70
N HIS A 566 15.97 23.28 25.75
CA HIS A 566 16.09 21.83 26.00
C HIS A 566 17.54 21.31 25.93
N GLY A 567 18.54 22.19 25.94
CA GLY A 567 19.95 21.79 25.81
C GLY A 567 20.23 21.07 24.48
N TRP A 568 21.09 20.05 24.52
CA TRP A 568 21.39 19.22 23.34
C TRP A 568 20.19 18.33 23.00
N THR A 569 19.69 18.48 21.77
CA THR A 569 18.64 17.63 21.20
C THR A 569 19.04 17.18 19.80
N SER A 570 18.33 16.22 19.22
CA SER A 570 18.59 15.78 17.84
C SER A 570 18.58 16.97 16.87
N ILE A 571 19.52 16.99 15.92
CA ILE A 571 19.66 18.06 14.93
C ILE A 571 19.04 17.63 13.61
N LYS A 572 18.29 18.54 12.99
CA LYS A 572 17.60 18.33 11.70
C LYS A 572 17.74 19.55 10.80
N LEU A 573 17.46 19.36 9.51
CA LEU A 573 17.28 20.45 8.56
C LEU A 573 15.81 20.87 8.52
N ALA A 574 15.57 22.16 8.62
CA ALA A 574 14.32 22.78 8.20
C ALA A 574 14.45 23.16 6.72
N CYS A 575 13.77 22.41 5.86
CA CYS A 575 13.84 22.59 4.42
C CYS A 575 12.66 23.42 3.92
N ALA A 576 12.94 24.46 3.15
CA ALA A 576 11.92 25.34 2.58
C ALA A 576 12.12 25.48 1.07
N TYR A 577 11.17 25.00 0.29
CA TYR A 577 11.13 25.11 -1.17
C TYR A 577 10.43 26.40 -1.59
N THR A 578 11.03 27.14 -2.51
CA THR A 578 10.44 28.34 -3.12
C THR A 578 10.22 28.09 -4.61
N PHE A 579 9.04 28.45 -5.10
CA PHE A 579 8.63 28.31 -6.49
C PHE A 579 8.14 29.65 -7.08
N ALA A 580 7.81 29.65 -8.37
CA ALA A 580 7.33 30.83 -9.10
C ALA A 580 5.94 31.28 -8.60
N LYS A 581 5.75 32.57 -8.30
CA LYS A 581 4.52 33.11 -7.68
C LYS A 581 3.27 32.92 -8.56
N GLU A 582 3.47 32.85 -9.87
CA GLU A 582 2.45 32.70 -10.89
C GLU A 582 1.72 31.35 -10.79
N ARG A 583 2.32 30.37 -10.08
CA ARG A 583 1.67 29.08 -9.81
C ARG A 583 0.61 29.16 -8.70
N ILE A 584 0.51 30.28 -7.98
CA ILE A 584 -0.54 30.51 -6.99
C ILE A 584 -1.78 31.05 -7.72
N ARG A 585 -2.86 30.28 -7.68
CA ARG A 585 -4.14 30.57 -8.34
C ARG A 585 -5.18 31.00 -7.30
N SER A 586 -6.11 31.86 -7.72
CA SER A 586 -7.31 32.20 -6.94
C SER A 586 -8.46 31.27 -7.30
N ASN A 587 -9.33 30.98 -6.33
CA ASN A 587 -10.64 30.42 -6.63
C ASN A 587 -11.44 31.49 -7.36
N VAL A 588 -11.87 31.20 -8.60
CA VAL A 588 -12.74 32.08 -9.41
C VAL A 588 -14.18 31.89 -8.97
#